data_AF-A0A4Y2S7I8-F1
#
_entry.id   AF-A0A4Y2S7I8-F1
#
_cell.length_a   1.000
_cell.length_b   1.000
_cell.length_c   1.000
_cell.angle_alpha   90.00
_cell.angle_beta   90.00
_cell.angle_gamma   90.00
#
_symmetry.space_group_name_H-M   'P 1'
#
loop_
_entity.id
_entity.type
_entity.pdbx_description
1 polymer ?
#
loop_
_entity_poly.entity_id
_entity_poly.type
_entity_poly.pdbx_seq_one_letter_code
_entity_poly.pdbx_strand_id
1 'polypeptide(L)'
;MTDINVPESCGQGVSTSLSWHASIQSECLNQQNLVTIDELRNYTNGLLNVSTIEECNNNITILENYYLSLDKEINLKKANAVAFNLFKLANLKSDLILQKFLNNPPPGYNTAGNSGTDSDSSSTEFSNAEK
;
A
#
# COMPACT_ATOMS: atom_id res chain seq x y z
N MET A 1 -25.02 12.25 -65.04
CA MET A 1 -25.71 12.96 -63.94
C MET A 1 -26.24 11.92 -62.97
N THR A 2 -25.46 11.68 -61.91
CA THR A 2 -25.84 11.14 -60.61
C THR A 2 -24.60 11.30 -59.75
N ASP A 3 -24.54 12.43 -59.07
CA ASP A 3 -23.57 12.74 -58.03
C ASP A 3 -23.83 11.83 -56.84
N ILE A 4 -22.82 11.06 -56.45
CA ILE A 4 -22.82 10.36 -55.16
C ILE A 4 -21.98 11.22 -54.22
N ASN A 5 -22.69 12.04 -53.44
CA ASN A 5 -22.14 12.77 -52.30
C ASN A 5 -21.60 11.76 -51.28
N VAL A 6 -20.28 11.68 -51.15
CA VAL A 6 -19.65 11.13 -49.95
C VAL A 6 -19.61 12.26 -48.93
N PRO A 7 -20.29 12.18 -47.79
CA PRO A 7 -20.15 13.20 -46.77
C PRO A 7 -18.74 13.09 -46.15
N GLU A 8 -17.96 14.15 -46.33
CA GLU A 8 -16.85 14.51 -45.45
C GLU A 8 -17.39 14.59 -44.02
N SER A 9 -17.25 13.51 -43.28
CA SER A 9 -17.23 13.56 -41.83
C SER A 9 -15.81 13.21 -41.42
N CYS A 10 -14.96 14.23 -41.43
CA CYS A 10 -13.78 14.27 -40.56
C CYS A 10 -14.29 14.37 -39.11
N GLY A 11 -14.93 13.28 -38.65
CA GLY A 11 -15.14 13.02 -37.25
C GLY A 11 -13.77 13.00 -36.61
N GLN A 12 -13.53 14.03 -35.82
CA GLN A 12 -12.32 14.28 -35.06
C GLN A 12 -12.10 13.08 -34.14
N GLY A 13 -11.40 12.08 -34.68
CA GLY A 13 -10.96 10.91 -33.95
C GLY A 13 -9.96 11.39 -32.92
N VAL A 14 -10.45 11.64 -31.70
CA VAL A 14 -9.60 11.86 -30.54
C VAL A 14 -8.94 10.51 -30.28
N SER A 15 -7.82 10.26 -30.95
CA SER A 15 -6.94 9.17 -30.60
C SER A 15 -6.41 9.51 -29.21
N THR A 16 -7.05 8.98 -28.18
CA THR A 16 -6.40 8.84 -26.87
C THR A 16 -5.33 7.77 -27.05
N SER A 17 -4.24 8.18 -27.68
CA SER A 17 -2.93 7.56 -27.50
C SER A 17 -2.59 7.71 -26.02
N LEU A 18 -3.19 6.89 -25.16
CA LEU A 18 -2.55 6.52 -23.91
C LEU A 18 -1.29 5.77 -24.35
N SER A 19 -0.17 6.49 -24.42
CA SER A 19 1.11 5.83 -24.49
C SER A 19 1.27 5.12 -23.15
N TRP A 20 0.94 3.83 -23.15
CA TRP A 20 1.42 2.90 -22.16
C TRP A 20 2.94 2.79 -22.35
N HIS A 21 3.68 3.80 -21.89
CA HIS A 21 5.10 3.63 -21.61
C HIS A 21 5.23 2.73 -20.38
N ALA A 22 4.86 1.46 -20.55
CA ALA A 22 5.39 0.37 -19.75
C ALA A 22 6.83 0.14 -20.24
N SER A 23 7.72 1.07 -19.91
CA SER A 23 9.14 0.90 -20.17
C SER A 23 9.92 1.74 -19.18
N ILE A 24 10.26 1.14 -18.05
CA ILE A 24 11.65 1.06 -17.65
C ILE A 24 11.89 -0.40 -17.30
N GLN A 25 12.97 -0.92 -17.87
CA GLN A 25 13.51 -2.26 -17.75
C GLN A 25 13.34 -2.77 -16.31
N SER A 26 12.48 -3.78 -16.14
CA SER A 26 12.69 -4.72 -15.05
C SER A 26 14.10 -5.26 -15.29
N GLU A 27 15.06 -4.88 -14.46
CA GLU A 27 16.16 -5.79 -14.19
C GLU A 27 15.47 -7.10 -13.85
N CYS A 28 15.51 -8.06 -14.77
CA CYS A 28 15.21 -9.44 -14.45
C CYS A 28 16.33 -9.84 -13.50
N LEU A 29 16.15 -9.45 -12.23
CA LEU A 29 16.97 -9.87 -11.13
C LEU A 29 16.98 -11.38 -11.27
N ASN A 30 18.18 -11.92 -11.46
CA ASN A 30 18.42 -13.32 -11.80
C ASN A 30 18.06 -14.17 -10.56
N GLN A 31 16.75 -14.21 -10.27
CA GLN A 31 16.09 -14.69 -9.07
C GLN A 31 16.17 -16.22 -8.96
N GLN A 32 16.64 -16.87 -10.02
CA GLN A 32 16.87 -18.32 -10.07
C GLN A 32 18.08 -18.77 -9.22
N ASN A 33 18.85 -17.87 -8.61
CA ASN A 33 20.10 -18.21 -7.94
C ASN A 33 20.15 -17.96 -6.42
N LEU A 34 19.00 -17.88 -5.73
CA LEU A 34 18.99 -18.08 -4.26
C LEU A 34 19.01 -19.59 -3.99
N VAL A 35 20.21 -20.16 -4.03
CA VAL A 35 20.46 -21.61 -4.00
C VAL A 35 20.00 -22.19 -2.66
N THR A 36 20.23 -21.48 -1.56
CA THR A 36 19.94 -21.94 -0.20
C THR A 36 18.83 -21.13 0.48
N ILE A 37 18.24 -21.71 1.53
CA ILE A 37 17.22 -21.03 2.35
C ILE A 37 17.83 -19.93 3.24
N ASP A 38 19.12 -20.03 3.55
CA ASP A 38 19.84 -19.04 4.35
C ASP A 38 20.16 -17.77 3.56
N GLU A 39 20.52 -17.90 2.27
CA GLU A 39 20.65 -16.76 1.37
C GLU A 39 19.31 -16.04 1.21
N LEU A 40 18.22 -16.79 1.07
CA LEU A 40 16.86 -16.23 1.03
C LEU A 40 16.52 -15.50 2.34
N ARG A 41 16.89 -16.06 3.49
CA ARG A 41 16.66 -15.42 4.80
C ARG A 41 17.43 -14.10 4.91
N ASN A 42 18.71 -14.08 4.52
CA ASN A 42 19.51 -12.85 4.56
C ASN A 42 18.98 -11.79 3.60
N TYR A 43 18.61 -12.21 2.38
CA TYR A 43 18.00 -11.33 1.39
C TYR A 43 16.69 -10.73 1.91
N THR A 44 15.77 -11.57 2.40
CA THR A 44 14.47 -11.13 2.95
C THR A 44 14.62 -10.25 4.19
N ASN A 45 15.59 -10.51 5.07
CA ASN A 45 15.88 -9.63 6.20
C ASN A 45 16.32 -8.22 5.76
N GLY A 46 17.11 -8.11 4.68
CA GLY A 46 17.47 -6.82 4.09
C GLY A 46 16.24 -6.08 3.55
N LEU A 47 15.29 -6.81 2.96
CA LEU A 47 14.06 -6.23 2.41
C LEU A 47 13.06 -5.76 3.49
N LEU A 48 13.16 -6.25 4.73
CA LEU A 48 12.28 -5.84 5.82
C LEU A 48 12.71 -4.54 6.51
N ASN A 49 13.93 -4.07 6.27
CA ASN A 49 14.42 -2.80 6.81
C ASN A 49 14.06 -1.64 5.87
N VAL A 50 12.77 -1.32 5.78
CA VAL A 50 12.26 -0.22 4.93
C VAL A 50 11.73 0.93 5.76
N SER A 51 11.91 2.14 5.26
CA SER A 51 11.53 3.39 5.93
C SER A 51 10.44 4.16 5.17
N THR A 52 10.21 3.82 3.90
CA THR A 52 9.23 4.48 3.04
C THR A 52 8.22 3.51 2.44
N ILE A 53 7.03 4.03 2.10
CA ILE A 53 5.98 3.25 1.42
C ILE A 53 6.46 2.78 0.02
N GLU A 54 7.28 3.58 -0.66
CA GLU A 54 7.81 3.26 -1.98
C GLU A 54 8.80 2.09 -1.94
N GLU A 55 9.76 2.11 -1.02
CA GLU A 55 10.67 0.98 -0.77
C GLU A 55 9.89 -0.30 -0.45
N CYS A 56 8.83 -0.18 0.37
CA CYS A 56 8.00 -1.31 0.72
C CYS A 56 7.26 -1.89 -0.51
N ASN A 57 6.72 -1.04 -1.38
CA ASN A 57 6.09 -1.48 -2.64
C ASN A 57 7.07 -2.18 -3.58
N ASN A 58 8.29 -1.64 -3.73
CA ASN A 58 9.33 -2.26 -4.54
C ASN A 58 9.69 -3.64 -3.99
N ASN A 59 9.89 -3.75 -2.69
CA ASN A 59 10.24 -5.02 -2.03
C ASN A 59 9.13 -6.07 -2.11
N ILE A 60 7.86 -5.66 -2.00
CA ILE A 60 6.70 -6.53 -2.22
C ILE A 60 6.73 -7.07 -3.64
N THR A 61 6.86 -6.20 -4.64
CA THR A 61 6.88 -6.58 -6.07
C THR A 61 8.01 -7.59 -6.37
N ILE A 62 9.20 -7.34 -5.81
CA ILE A 62 10.36 -8.25 -5.94
C ILE A 62 10.03 -9.64 -5.39
N LEU A 63 9.45 -9.72 -4.18
CA LEU A 63 9.11 -10.98 -3.55
C LEU A 63 7.92 -11.69 -4.19
N GLU A 64 6.94 -10.96 -4.72
CA GLU A 64 5.83 -11.52 -5.49
C GLU A 64 6.35 -12.20 -6.76
N ASN A 65 7.20 -11.51 -7.52
CA ASN A 65 7.84 -12.08 -8.71
C ASN A 65 8.66 -13.33 -8.36
N TYR A 66 9.42 -13.28 -7.26
CA TYR A 66 10.17 -14.44 -6.81
C TYR A 66 9.25 -15.61 -6.43
N TYR A 67 8.20 -15.34 -5.65
CA TYR A 67 7.20 -16.34 -5.27
C TYR A 67 6.52 -16.98 -6.48
N LEU A 68 6.17 -16.19 -7.49
CA LEU A 68 5.59 -16.67 -8.74
C LEU A 68 6.56 -17.56 -9.51
N SER A 69 7.85 -17.20 -9.55
CA SER A 69 8.89 -17.96 -10.25
C SER A 69 9.24 -19.32 -9.59
N LEU A 70 8.94 -19.50 -8.30
CA LEU A 70 9.23 -20.75 -7.60
C LEU A 70 8.30 -21.89 -8.06
N ASP A 71 8.87 -23.06 -8.31
CA ASP A 71 8.10 -24.31 -8.32
C ASP A 71 7.77 -24.72 -6.88
N LYS A 72 6.48 -24.72 -6.52
CA LYS A 72 6.01 -24.96 -5.15
C LYS A 72 6.02 -26.44 -4.76
N GLU A 73 6.00 -27.35 -5.73
CA GLU A 73 6.10 -28.79 -5.46
C GLU A 73 7.50 -29.16 -5.01
N ILE A 74 8.51 -28.47 -5.55
CA ILE A 74 9.93 -28.69 -5.23
C ILE A 74 10.40 -27.77 -4.09
N ASN A 75 9.96 -26.51 -4.06
CA ASN A 75 10.50 -25.46 -3.19
C ASN A 75 9.52 -24.98 -2.12
N LEU A 76 8.65 -25.86 -1.60
CA LEU A 76 7.61 -25.49 -0.63
C LEU A 76 8.11 -24.66 0.57
N LYS A 77 9.27 -25.02 1.14
CA LYS A 77 9.87 -24.27 2.26
C LYS A 77 10.27 -22.84 1.87
N LYS A 78 10.86 -22.65 0.68
CA LYS A 78 11.22 -21.32 0.18
C LYS A 78 9.95 -20.51 -0.12
N ALA A 79 8.96 -21.13 -0.77
CA ALA A 79 7.68 -20.49 -1.04
C ALA A 79 7.00 -20.00 0.25
N ASN A 80 6.90 -20.84 1.28
CA ASN A 80 6.33 -20.45 2.57
C ASN A 80 7.12 -19.32 3.25
N ALA A 81 8.46 -19.35 3.19
CA ALA A 81 9.29 -18.28 3.72
C ALA A 81 9.05 -16.95 3.00
N VAL A 82 8.92 -16.97 1.68
CA VAL A 82 8.62 -15.77 0.89
C VAL A 82 7.22 -15.24 1.21
N ALA A 83 6.21 -16.11 1.25
CA ALA A 83 4.84 -15.74 1.61
C ALA A 83 4.76 -15.09 3.01
N PHE A 84 5.50 -15.62 3.98
CA PHE A 84 5.56 -15.03 5.32
C PHE A 84 6.23 -13.64 5.33
N ASN A 85 7.27 -13.43 4.52
CA ASN A 85 7.91 -12.12 4.39
C ASN A 85 7.04 -11.11 3.63
N LEU A 86 6.29 -11.56 2.62
CA LEU A 86 5.26 -10.74 1.96
C LEU A 86 4.20 -10.26 2.97
N PHE A 87 3.73 -11.16 3.84
CA PHE A 87 2.81 -10.79 4.92
C PHE A 87 3.43 -9.72 5.84
N LYS A 88 4.68 -9.88 6.26
CA LYS A 88 5.36 -8.87 7.08
C LYS A 88 5.46 -7.51 6.39
N LEU A 89 5.84 -7.48 5.12
CA LEU A 89 5.92 -6.24 4.34
C LEU A 89 4.56 -5.57 4.21
N ALA A 90 3.49 -6.34 3.96
CA ALA A 90 2.14 -5.79 3.89
C ALA A 90 1.70 -5.10 5.19
N ASN A 91 2.03 -5.70 6.35
CA ASN A 91 1.77 -5.09 7.65
C ASN A 91 2.61 -3.82 7.86
N LEU A 92 3.91 -3.88 7.56
CA LEU A 92 4.80 -2.72 7.68
C LEU A 92 4.35 -1.55 6.79
N LYS A 93 3.91 -1.84 5.56
CA LYS A 93 3.29 -0.86 4.66
C LYS A 93 2.06 -0.22 5.30
N SER A 94 1.19 -1.02 5.92
CA SER A 94 0.02 -0.50 6.62
C SER A 94 0.39 0.44 7.75
N ASP A 95 1.40 0.08 8.56
CA ASP A 95 1.90 0.91 9.65
C ASP A 95 2.46 2.23 9.14
N LEU A 96 3.25 2.20 8.06
CA LEU A 96 3.80 3.41 7.42
C LEU A 96 2.68 4.32 6.86
N ILE A 97 1.64 3.73 6.25
CA ILE A 97 0.47 4.47 5.78
C ILE A 97 -0.24 5.13 6.97
N LEU A 98 -0.48 4.39 8.05
CA LEU A 98 -1.13 4.91 9.25
C LEU A 98 -0.32 6.06 9.86
N GLN A 99 0.99 5.91 9.99
CA GLN A 99 1.87 6.99 10.46
C GLN A 99 1.78 8.23 9.57
N LYS A 100 1.73 8.05 8.24
CA LYS A 100 1.56 9.18 7.30
C LYS A 100 0.24 9.92 7.52
N PHE A 101 -0.85 9.19 7.78
CA PHE A 101 -2.14 9.79 8.11
C PHE A 101 -2.12 10.51 9.47
N LEU A 102 -1.51 9.93 10.50
CA LEU A 102 -1.44 10.56 11.82
C LEU A 102 -0.58 11.83 11.82
N ASN A 103 0.52 11.83 11.06
CA ASN A 103 1.40 13.00 10.94
C ASN A 103 0.84 14.09 10.01
N ASN A 104 -0.03 13.72 9.07
CA ASN A 104 -0.67 14.64 8.13
C ASN A 104 -2.16 14.30 8.02
N PRO A 105 -2.96 14.59 9.07
CA PRO A 105 -4.38 14.24 9.06
C PRO A 105 -5.09 14.98 7.93
N PRO A 106 -6.05 14.34 7.24
CA PRO A 106 -6.85 15.01 6.24
C PRO A 106 -7.55 16.24 6.85
N PRO A 107 -7.73 17.32 6.07
CA PRO A 107 -8.48 18.49 6.53
C PRO A 107 -9.86 18.06 7.05
N GLY A 108 -10.18 18.40 8.31
CA GLY A 108 -11.44 18.02 8.97
C GLY A 108 -11.32 16.87 9.98
N TYR A 109 -10.19 16.17 10.06
CA TYR A 109 -9.87 15.21 11.14
C TYR A 109 -9.09 15.89 12.27
N ASN A 110 -9.55 17.07 12.70
CA ASN A 110 -9.07 17.63 13.95
C ASN A 110 -9.68 16.80 15.07
N THR A 111 -8.84 16.20 15.92
CA THR A 111 -9.21 15.60 17.20
C THR A 111 -10.28 16.49 17.82
N ALA A 112 -11.50 15.96 17.95
CA ALA A 112 -12.58 16.67 18.63
C ALA A 112 -11.97 17.16 19.94
N GLY A 113 -11.85 18.49 20.07
CA GLY A 113 -11.26 19.09 21.24
C GLY A 113 -11.99 18.50 22.42
N ASN A 114 -11.26 17.89 23.34
CA ASN A 114 -11.78 17.62 24.67
C ASN A 114 -11.96 18.99 25.35
N SER A 115 -12.93 19.78 24.89
CA SER A 115 -13.49 20.89 25.64
C SER A 115 -14.39 20.26 26.70
N GLY A 116 -13.75 19.58 27.64
CA GLY A 116 -14.33 19.29 28.93
C GLY A 116 -14.45 20.61 29.67
N THR A 117 -15.58 21.29 29.49
CA THR A 117 -16.11 22.26 30.44
C THR A 117 -17.61 22.05 30.57
N ASP A 118 -17.98 20.82 30.96
CA ASP A 118 -19.21 20.62 31.72
C ASP A 118 -18.90 21.01 33.15
N SER A 119 -19.22 22.25 33.53
CA SER A 119 -19.17 22.69 34.92
C SER A 119 -20.31 23.66 35.20
N ASP A 120 -21.54 23.21 34.94
CA ASP A 120 -22.71 23.75 35.61
C ASP A 120 -22.69 23.25 37.07
N SER A 121 -21.89 23.92 37.90
CA SER A 121 -21.99 23.79 39.36
C SER A 121 -23.25 24.52 39.84
N SER A 122 -24.40 23.85 39.74
CA SER A 122 -25.60 24.24 40.47
C SER A 122 -25.52 23.67 41.89
N SER A 123 -25.03 24.48 42.83
CA SER A 123 -25.13 24.19 44.27
C SER A 123 -26.60 24.27 44.69
N THR A 124 -27.19 23.14 45.04
CA THR A 124 -28.36 23.11 45.91
C THR A 124 -27.92 22.57 47.26
N GLU A 125 -27.88 23.46 48.25
CA GLU A 125 -27.69 23.12 49.65
C GLU A 125 -28.87 22.28 50.13
N PHE A 126 -28.60 21.04 50.55
CA PHE A 126 -29.48 20.29 51.45
C PHE A 126 -28.78 20.18 52.80
N SER A 127 -29.17 21.04 53.74
CA SER A 127 -28.80 20.88 55.15
C SER A 127 -29.97 20.28 55.94
N ASN A 128 -29.78 19.01 56.28
CA ASN A 128 -30.26 18.24 57.43
C ASN A 128 -31.59 18.58 58.11
N ALA A 129 -32.51 17.61 58.05
CA ALA A 129 -33.46 17.34 59.12
C ALA A 129 -33.13 15.97 59.75
N GLU A 130 -32.50 15.96 60.91
CA GLU A 130 -32.56 14.82 61.83
C GLU A 130 -32.68 15.28 63.30
N LYS A 131 -33.80 14.82 63.89
CA LYS A 131 -34.20 14.71 65.30
C LYS A 131 -34.70 15.93 66.07
#